data_AF-A0A971ETZ6-F1
#
_entry.id   AF-A0A971ETZ6-F1
#
_cell.length_a   1.000
_cell.length_b   1.000
_cell.length_c   1.000
_cell.angle_alpha   90.00
_cell.angle_beta   90.00
_cell.angle_gamma   90.00
#
_symmetry.space_group_name_H-M   'P 1'
#
loop_
_entity.id
_entity.type
_entity.pdbx_description
1 polymer ?
#
loop_
_entity_poly.entity_id
_entity_poly.type
_entity_poly.pdbx_seq_one_letter_code
_entity_poly.pdbx_strand_id
1 'polypeptide(L)'
;MVRFRRGDKLAEKSQNWLLLLLATDTEVRRRLTAEGTTRYFVDANRRAVADHLLSSVPPDGELSALAAAASLNEEQKAIVMEIVNENAAHLVEDRERIFHDCCRAVEMERLRQRSRELTRLIIEAEKSGDEETGAACSREMMDINRLLKARN
;
A
#
# COMPACT_ATOMS: atom_id res chain seq x y z
N MET A 1 17.63 -6.18 -14.38
CA MET A 1 17.73 -4.73 -14.10
C MET A 1 16.33 -4.13 -14.18
N VAL A 2 15.61 -4.09 -13.06
CA VAL A 2 14.20 -3.64 -13.02
C VAL A 2 14.17 -2.11 -13.08
N ARG A 3 13.64 -1.55 -14.16
CA ARG A 3 13.40 -0.12 -14.29
C ARG A 3 12.17 0.26 -13.46
N PHE A 4 12.39 0.62 -12.21
CA PHE A 4 11.34 1.21 -11.36
C PHE A 4 10.95 2.59 -11.91
N ARG A 5 9.65 2.79 -12.16
CA ARG A 5 9.13 4.10 -12.57
C ARG A 5 9.15 5.06 -11.38
N ARG A 6 9.20 6.36 -11.65
CA ARG A 6 9.19 7.43 -10.62
C ARG A 6 8.01 7.34 -9.63
N GLY A 7 6.90 6.75 -10.06
CA GLY A 7 5.72 6.48 -9.23
C GLY A 7 5.90 5.32 -8.24
N ASP A 8 6.67 4.29 -8.61
CA ASP A 8 6.89 3.09 -7.80
C ASP A 8 7.69 3.43 -6.54
N LYS A 9 8.71 4.29 -6.68
CA LYS A 9 9.51 4.79 -5.54
C LYS A 9 8.70 5.66 -4.57
N LEU A 10 7.71 6.40 -5.07
CA LEU A 10 6.84 7.22 -4.22
C LEU A 10 5.87 6.33 -3.44
N ALA A 11 5.29 5.32 -4.09
CA ALA A 11 4.42 4.36 -3.44
C ALA A 11 5.15 3.50 -2.39
N GLU A 12 6.39 3.11 -2.65
CA GLU A 12 7.25 2.41 -1.68
C GLU A 12 7.54 3.27 -0.46
N LYS A 13 7.96 4.53 -0.68
CA LYS A 13 8.16 5.47 0.42
C LYS A 13 6.86 5.65 1.21
N SER A 14 5.76 5.98 0.54
CA SER A 14 4.46 6.17 1.20
C SER A 14 4.04 4.95 2.04
N GLN A 15 4.28 3.73 1.57
CA GLN A 15 4.02 2.53 2.38
C GLN A 15 4.95 2.44 3.61
N ASN A 16 6.23 2.82 3.50
CA ASN A 16 7.13 2.91 4.65
C ASN A 16 6.66 3.95 5.68
N TRP A 17 6.25 5.14 5.21
CA TRP A 17 5.66 6.18 6.06
C TRP A 17 4.40 5.69 6.78
N LEU A 18 3.56 4.89 6.10
CA LEU A 18 2.38 4.31 6.71
C LEU A 18 2.70 3.25 7.78
N LEU A 19 3.74 2.43 7.57
CA LEU A 19 4.22 1.50 8.59
C LEU A 19 4.75 2.23 9.83
N LEU A 20 5.45 3.35 9.61
CA LEU A 20 5.96 4.19 10.68
C LEU A 20 4.83 4.86 11.48
N LEU A 21 3.78 5.34 10.79
CA LEU A 21 2.55 5.82 11.44
C LEU A 21 1.83 4.70 12.18
N LEU A 22 1.76 3.50 11.63
CA LEU A 22 1.16 2.35 12.31
C LEU A 22 1.92 1.94 13.58
N ALA A 23 3.24 2.16 13.63
CA ALA A 23 4.04 1.93 14.83
C ALA A 23 3.82 2.99 15.93
N THR A 24 3.56 4.25 15.54
CA THR A 24 3.59 5.43 16.42
C THR A 24 2.23 6.07 16.71
N ASP A 25 1.20 5.78 15.90
CA ASP A 25 -0.11 6.43 15.93
C ASP A 25 -1.23 5.40 16.09
N THR A 26 -1.92 5.47 17.24
CA THR A 26 -3.02 4.57 17.59
C THR A 26 -4.26 4.73 16.70
N GLU A 27 -4.53 5.93 16.19
CA GLU A 27 -5.70 6.16 15.33
C GLU A 27 -5.50 5.53 13.96
N VAL A 28 -4.29 5.66 13.40
CA VAL A 28 -3.89 4.99 12.17
C VAL A 28 -4.00 3.47 12.34
N ARG A 29 -3.49 2.93 13.45
CA ARG A 29 -3.60 1.50 13.80
C ARG A 29 -5.06 1.04 13.83
N ARG A 30 -5.94 1.78 14.52
CA ARG A 30 -7.37 1.47 14.61
C ARG A 30 -8.04 1.42 13.25
N ARG A 31 -7.75 2.38 12.37
CA ARG A 31 -8.30 2.44 11.01
C ARG A 31 -7.81 1.29 10.14
N LEU A 32 -6.52 0.96 10.20
CA LEU A 32 -5.94 -0.17 9.46
C LEU A 32 -6.47 -1.52 9.95
N THR A 33 -6.73 -1.68 11.24
CA THR A 33 -7.40 -2.89 11.78
C THR A 33 -8.85 -3.01 11.28
N ALA A 34 -9.59 -1.90 11.20
CA ALA A 34 -10.98 -1.90 10.76
C ALA A 34 -11.13 -2.12 9.24
N GLU A 35 -10.24 -1.51 8.44
CA GLU A 35 -10.35 -1.50 6.97
C GLU A 35 -9.51 -2.58 6.27
N GLY A 36 -8.53 -3.16 6.98
CA GLY A 36 -7.60 -4.18 6.49
C GLY A 36 -6.41 -3.60 5.70
N THR A 37 -5.24 -4.21 5.88
CA THR A 37 -3.96 -3.77 5.28
C THR A 37 -3.87 -3.97 3.77
N THR A 38 -4.73 -4.82 3.19
CA THR A 38 -4.70 -5.16 1.76
C THR A 38 -4.94 -3.95 0.86
N ARG A 39 -5.70 -2.96 1.35
CA ARG A 39 -5.99 -1.71 0.61
C ARG A 39 -4.86 -0.69 0.70
N TYR A 40 -3.95 -0.86 1.65
CA TYR A 40 -2.93 0.11 2.02
C TYR A 40 -1.51 -0.32 1.62
N PHE A 41 -1.31 -1.61 1.39
CA PHE A 41 -0.01 -2.18 1.02
C PHE A 41 -0.11 -2.98 -0.27
N VAL A 42 0.41 -2.41 -1.36
CA VAL A 42 0.50 -3.08 -2.66
C VAL A 42 1.59 -4.14 -2.62
N ASP A 43 2.70 -3.85 -1.93
CA ASP A 43 3.82 -4.76 -1.77
C ASP A 43 3.52 -5.84 -0.71
N ALA A 44 3.79 -7.11 -1.06
CA ALA A 44 3.48 -8.24 -0.20
C ALA A 44 4.34 -8.28 1.07
N ASN A 45 5.61 -7.86 0.98
CA ASN A 45 6.50 -7.81 2.14
C ASN A 45 6.05 -6.72 3.12
N ARG A 46 5.74 -5.51 2.64
CA ARG A 46 5.23 -4.42 3.49
C ARG A 46 3.87 -4.75 4.12
N ARG A 47 2.99 -5.44 3.38
CA ARG A 47 1.72 -5.93 3.93
C ARG A 47 1.93 -6.92 5.06
N ALA A 48 2.83 -7.89 4.87
CA ALA A 48 3.16 -8.86 5.91
C ALA A 48 3.75 -8.19 7.16
N VAL A 49 4.58 -7.15 6.99
CA VAL A 49 5.04 -6.32 8.10
C VAL A 49 3.86 -5.64 8.78
N ALA A 50 2.97 -4.97 8.04
CA ALA A 50 1.80 -4.30 8.62
C ALA A 50 0.90 -5.26 9.42
N ASP A 51 0.59 -6.44 8.86
CA ASP A 51 -0.23 -7.46 9.51
C ASP A 51 0.43 -7.98 10.80
N HIS A 52 1.74 -8.17 10.75
CA HIS A 52 2.53 -8.56 11.93
C HIS A 52 2.47 -7.47 13.01
N LEU A 53 2.66 -6.21 12.62
CA LEU A 53 2.60 -5.08 13.55
C LEU A 53 1.21 -4.91 14.17
N LEU A 54 0.13 -5.14 13.43
CA LEU A 54 -1.23 -5.12 13.97
C LEU A 54 -1.52 -6.29 14.91
N SER A 55 -0.91 -7.45 14.66
CA SER A 55 -1.11 -8.66 15.48
C SER A 55 -0.27 -8.66 16.76
N SER A 56 0.89 -7.99 16.73
CA SER A 56 1.86 -8.00 17.83
C SER A 56 1.72 -6.82 18.79
N VAL A 57 1.00 -5.76 18.40
CA VAL A 57 0.89 -4.54 19.20
C VAL A 57 -0.54 -4.35 19.69
N PRO A 58 -0.77 -4.28 21.01
CA PRO A 58 -2.05 -3.86 21.53
C PRO A 58 -2.36 -2.42 21.11
N PRO A 59 -3.64 -2.03 20.97
CA PRO A 59 -4.04 -0.72 20.45
C PRO A 59 -3.35 0.49 21.11
N ASP A 60 -3.04 0.37 22.41
CA ASP A 60 -2.46 1.42 23.24
C ASP A 60 -0.96 1.22 23.55
N GLY A 61 -0.30 0.28 22.86
CA GLY A 61 1.10 -0.07 23.11
C GLY A 61 2.10 0.70 22.25
N GLU A 62 3.22 1.09 22.84
CA GLU A 62 4.41 1.48 22.08
C GLU A 62 5.08 0.22 21.50
N LEU A 63 5.38 0.26 20.21
CA LEU A 63 6.06 -0.84 19.54
C LEU A 63 7.57 -0.73 19.74
N SER A 64 8.16 -1.72 20.40
CA SER A 64 9.60 -1.95 20.29
C SER A 64 9.89 -2.58 18.92
N ALA A 65 10.56 -1.85 18.04
CA ALA A 65 10.83 -2.32 16.68
C ALA A 65 11.67 -3.60 16.62
N LEU A 66 12.49 -3.86 17.65
CA LEU A 66 13.21 -5.13 17.80
C LEU A 66 12.28 -6.32 18.10
N ALA A 67 11.20 -6.09 18.86
CA ALA A 67 10.22 -7.13 19.15
C ALA A 67 9.36 -7.46 17.91
N ALA A 68 9.01 -6.45 17.12
CA ALA A 68 8.33 -6.65 15.83
C ALA A 68 9.19 -7.39 14.80
N ALA A 69 10.50 -7.14 14.77
CA ALA A 69 11.40 -7.74 13.77
C ALA A 69 11.77 -9.21 14.03
N ALA A 70 11.48 -9.75 15.23
CA ALA A 70 11.99 -11.03 15.67
C ALA A 70 11.52 -12.24 14.84
N SER A 71 10.31 -12.19 14.26
CA SER A 71 9.76 -13.28 13.44
C SER A 71 9.56 -12.90 11.97
N LEU A 72 10.17 -11.81 11.51
CA LEU A 72 10.16 -11.37 10.12
C LEU A 72 11.32 -12.00 9.33
N ASN A 73 11.15 -12.15 8.01
CA ASN A 73 12.25 -12.58 7.14
C ASN A 73 13.28 -11.44 6.91
N GLU A 74 14.42 -11.73 6.30
CA GLU A 74 15.50 -10.73 6.13
C GLU A 74 15.06 -9.49 5.30
N GLU A 75 14.21 -9.67 4.29
CA GLU A 75 13.68 -8.54 3.50
C GLU A 75 12.73 -7.66 4.33
N GLN A 76 11.90 -8.27 5.16
CA GLN A 76 10.98 -7.59 6.07
C GLN A 76 11.71 -6.91 7.24
N LYS A 77 12.77 -7.52 7.76
CA LYS A 77 13.65 -6.91 8.76
C LYS A 77 14.35 -5.68 8.22
N ALA A 78 14.80 -5.71 6.97
CA ALA A 78 15.40 -4.55 6.32
C ALA A 78 14.41 -3.37 6.23
N ILE A 79 13.14 -3.65 5.91
CA ILE A 79 12.06 -2.66 5.90
C ILE A 79 11.86 -2.06 7.30
N VAL A 80 11.76 -2.89 8.34
CA VAL A 80 11.61 -2.40 9.73
C VAL A 80 12.82 -1.59 10.17
N MET A 81 14.04 -2.00 9.85
CA MET A 81 15.25 -1.25 10.17
C MET A 81 15.33 0.09 9.43
N GLU A 82 14.89 0.15 8.17
CA GLU A 82 14.77 1.41 7.42
C GLU A 82 13.80 2.37 8.12
N ILE A 83 12.64 1.86 8.54
CA ILE A 83 11.60 2.63 9.24
C ILE A 83 12.09 3.16 10.60
N VAL A 84 12.82 2.35 11.37
CA VAL A 84 13.39 2.75 12.67
C VAL A 84 14.48 3.80 12.52
N ASN A 85 15.28 3.68 11.46
CA ASN A 85 16.34 4.64 11.17
C ASN A 85 15.80 5.95 10.58
N GLU A 86 14.62 5.94 9.95
CA GLU A 86 13.92 7.17 9.54
C GLU A 86 13.43 7.95 10.77
N ASN A 87 14.06 9.11 10.99
CA ASN A 87 13.93 9.88 12.22
C ASN A 87 12.50 10.43 12.41
N ALA A 88 11.78 9.92 13.41
CA ALA A 88 10.37 10.22 13.67
C ALA A 88 10.05 11.69 14.00
N ALA A 89 11.08 12.51 14.25
CA ALA A 89 10.96 13.94 14.53
C ALA A 89 10.29 14.73 13.40
N HIS A 90 10.40 14.29 12.13
CA HIS A 90 9.76 14.94 10.99
C HIS A 90 8.30 14.51 10.74
N LEU A 91 7.81 13.45 11.40
CA LEU A 91 6.44 12.99 11.22
C LEU A 91 5.42 13.84 11.96
N VAL A 92 5.79 14.40 13.13
CA VAL A 92 4.84 14.94 14.11
C VAL A 92 4.05 16.12 13.55
N GLU A 93 4.68 16.96 12.74
CA GLU A 93 4.04 18.18 12.22
C GLU A 93 3.13 17.92 11.00
N ASP A 94 3.23 16.76 10.34
CA ASP A 94 2.56 16.49 9.05
C ASP A 94 1.80 15.14 9.01
N ARG A 95 1.54 14.50 10.17
CA ARG A 95 0.96 13.14 10.27
C ARG A 95 -0.29 12.93 9.41
N GLU A 96 -1.26 13.84 9.48
CA GLU A 96 -2.50 13.74 8.70
C GLU A 96 -2.25 13.90 7.19
N ARG A 97 -1.37 14.83 6.80
CA ARG A 97 -1.01 15.05 5.40
C ARG A 97 -0.31 13.83 4.84
N ILE A 98 0.65 13.27 5.59
CA ILE A 98 1.37 12.06 5.23
C ILE A 98 0.41 10.89 5.11
N PHE A 99 -0.51 10.69 6.07
CA PHE A 99 -1.50 9.63 6.00
C PHE A 99 -2.38 9.75 4.75
N HIS A 100 -2.91 10.95 4.48
CA HIS A 100 -3.74 11.20 3.31
C HIS A 100 -2.96 11.01 1.99
N ASP A 101 -1.73 11.50 1.92
CA ASP A 101 -0.86 11.32 0.76
C ASP A 101 -0.51 9.86 0.52
N CYS A 102 -0.31 9.08 1.59
CA CYS A 102 -0.08 7.65 1.50
C CYS A 102 -1.32 6.91 1.01
N CYS A 103 -2.50 7.20 1.58
CA CYS A 103 -3.77 6.64 1.11
C CYS A 103 -3.99 6.94 -0.37
N ARG A 104 -3.72 8.18 -0.79
CA ARG A 104 -3.83 8.61 -2.17
C ARG A 104 -2.83 7.89 -3.08
N ALA A 105 -1.56 7.81 -2.70
CA ALA A 105 -0.52 7.16 -3.49
C ALA A 105 -0.80 5.66 -3.67
N VAL A 106 -1.21 4.99 -2.60
CA VAL A 106 -1.55 3.56 -2.64
C VAL A 106 -2.77 3.32 -3.52
N GLU A 107 -3.83 4.10 -3.35
CA GLU A 107 -5.05 3.93 -4.15
C GLU A 107 -4.77 4.21 -5.64
N MET A 108 -3.92 5.21 -5.95
CA MET A 108 -3.46 5.45 -7.32
C MET A 108 -2.69 4.27 -7.89
N GLU A 109 -1.82 3.62 -7.10
CA GLU A 109 -1.08 2.45 -7.55
C GLU A 109 -1.98 1.22 -7.71
N ARG A 110 -2.96 1.03 -6.82
CA ARG A 110 -3.98 -0.02 -6.92
C ARG A 110 -4.80 0.13 -8.20
N LEU A 111 -5.27 1.35 -8.50
CA LEU A 111 -5.99 1.66 -9.74
C LEU A 111 -5.10 1.41 -10.98
N ARG A 112 -3.82 1.77 -10.93
CA ARG A 112 -2.87 1.49 -12.02
C ARG A 112 -2.58 0.01 -12.20
N GLN A 113 -2.50 -0.76 -11.12
CA GLN A 113 -2.33 -2.21 -11.18
C GLN A 113 -3.57 -2.86 -11.78
N ARG A 114 -4.76 -2.48 -11.32
CA ARG A 114 -6.02 -2.99 -11.85
C ARG A 114 -6.22 -2.64 -13.32
N SER A 115 -5.87 -1.43 -13.74
CA SER A 115 -5.88 -1.04 -15.16
C SER A 115 -4.98 -1.94 -16.02
N ARG A 116 -3.79 -2.29 -15.53
CA ARG A 116 -2.88 -3.24 -16.21
C ARG A 116 -3.48 -4.65 -16.30
N GLU A 117 -4.15 -5.11 -15.25
CA GLU A 117 -4.85 -6.40 -15.24
C GLU A 117 -6.03 -6.43 -16.21
N LEU A 118 -6.88 -5.40 -16.22
CA LEU A 118 -8.03 -5.30 -17.13
C LEU A 118 -7.59 -5.28 -18.58
N THR A 119 -6.49 -4.59 -18.90
CA THR A 119 -5.94 -4.60 -20.26
C THR A 119 -5.56 -6.01 -20.70
N ARG A 120 -4.99 -6.83 -19.81
CA ARG A 120 -4.68 -8.24 -20.11
C ARG A 120 -5.94 -9.07 -20.30
N LEU A 121 -6.94 -8.87 -19.44
CA LEU A 121 -8.21 -9.60 -19.51
C LEU A 121 -9.01 -9.27 -20.79
N ILE A 122 -8.98 -8.02 -21.25
CA ILE A 122 -9.61 -7.61 -22.51
C ILE A 122 -8.94 -8.30 -23.69
N ILE A 123 -7.61 -8.29 -23.75
CA ILE A 123 -6.86 -8.97 -24.82
C ILE A 123 -7.15 -10.48 -24.82
N GLU A 124 -7.30 -11.10 -23.65
CA GLU A 124 -7.61 -12.53 -23.54
C GLU A 124 -9.05 -12.82 -23.98
N ALA A 125 -10.01 -12.00 -23.56
CA ALA A 125 -11.41 -12.09 -23.95
C ALA A 125 -11.61 -11.91 -25.46
N GLU A 126 -10.87 -10.99 -26.09
CA GLU A 126 -10.87 -10.81 -27.55
C GLU A 126 -10.34 -12.06 -28.28
N LYS A 127 -9.33 -12.73 -27.72
CA LYS A 127 -8.78 -13.96 -28.30
C LYS A 127 -9.70 -15.17 -28.14
N SER A 128 -10.40 -15.25 -27.02
CA SER A 128 -11.35 -16.35 -26.74
C SER A 128 -12.73 -16.13 -27.35
N GLY A 129 -13.00 -14.94 -27.90
CA GLY A 129 -14.32 -14.55 -28.41
C GLY A 129 -15.35 -14.30 -27.30
N ASP A 130 -14.89 -14.08 -26.06
CA ASP A 130 -15.74 -13.79 -24.90
C ASP A 130 -16.08 -12.29 -24.86
N GLU A 131 -17.05 -11.90 -25.68
CA GLU A 131 -17.52 -10.53 -25.77
C GLU A 131 -18.12 -9.99 -24.46
N GLU A 132 -18.69 -10.87 -23.62
CA GLU A 132 -19.30 -10.49 -22.35
C GLU A 132 -18.22 -10.05 -21.34
N THR A 133 -17.19 -10.88 -21.16
CA THR A 133 -16.05 -10.55 -20.30
C THR A 133 -15.29 -9.33 -20.85
N GLY A 134 -15.12 -9.22 -22.17
CA GLY A 134 -14.50 -8.06 -22.82
C GLY A 134 -15.26 -6.75 -22.55
N ALA A 135 -16.59 -6.77 -22.68
CA ALA A 135 -17.44 -5.61 -22.42
C ALA A 135 -17.50 -5.23 -20.93
N ALA A 136 -17.47 -6.21 -20.02
CA ALA A 136 -17.40 -5.96 -18.57
C ALA A 136 -16.06 -5.32 -18.18
N CYS A 137 -14.94 -5.88 -18.65
CA CYS A 137 -13.61 -5.35 -18.34
C CYS A 137 -13.39 -3.95 -18.94
N SER A 138 -13.95 -3.69 -20.14
CA SER A 138 -13.87 -2.37 -20.77
C SER A 138 -14.62 -1.29 -19.98
N ARG A 139 -15.80 -1.61 -19.45
CA ARG A 139 -16.56 -0.71 -18.57
C ARG A 139 -15.78 -0.40 -17.29
N GLU A 140 -15.25 -1.42 -16.62
CA GLU A 140 -14.43 -1.23 -15.42
C GLU A 140 -13.19 -0.37 -15.71
N MET A 141 -12.58 -0.52 -16.88
CA MET A 141 -11.42 0.28 -17.28
C MET A 141 -11.77 1.76 -17.53
N MET A 142 -12.97 2.06 -18.06
CA MET A 142 -13.46 3.44 -18.17
C MET A 142 -13.66 4.09 -16.80
N ASP A 143 -14.22 3.35 -15.83
CA ASP A 143 -14.42 3.84 -14.47
C ASP A 143 -13.09 4.12 -13.76
N ILE A 144 -12.13 3.20 -13.88
CA ILE A 144 -10.77 3.39 -13.32
C ILE A 144 -10.08 4.59 -13.96
N ASN A 145 -10.19 4.78 -15.28
CA ASN A 145 -9.60 5.94 -15.95
C ASN A 145 -10.23 7.26 -15.50
N ARG A 146 -11.53 7.26 -15.18
CA ARG A 146 -12.22 8.43 -14.60
C ARG A 146 -11.70 8.75 -13.21
N LEU A 147 -11.54 7.73 -12.36
CA LEU A 147 -11.00 7.87 -11.00
C LEU A 147 -9.54 8.36 -11.01
N LEU A 148 -8.72 7.83 -11.93
CA LEU A 148 -7.33 8.26 -12.12
C LEU A 148 -7.24 9.72 -12.59
N LYS A 149 -8.12 10.17 -13.50
CA LYS A 149 -8.16 11.56 -13.98
C LYS A 149 -8.66 12.56 -12.94
N ALA A 150 -9.61 12.16 -12.10
CA ALA A 150 -10.17 13.04 -11.06
C ALA A 150 -9.19 13.30 -9.89
N ARG A 151 -8.11 12.50 -9.78
CA ARG A 151 -7.19 12.50 -8.65
C ARG A 151 -5.74 12.86 -9.03
N ASN A 152 -5.51 13.22 -10.29
CA ASN A 152 -4.22 13.60 -10.86
C ASN A 152 -4.19 15.11 -11.14
#